data_AF-A0AAN8RIM7-F1
#
_entry.id   AF-A0AAN8RIM7-F1
#
_cell.length_a   1.000
_cell.length_b   1.000
_cell.length_c   1.000
_cell.angle_alpha   90.00
_cell.angle_beta   90.00
_cell.angle_gamma   90.00
#
_symmetry.space_group_name_H-M   'P 1'
#
loop_
_entity.id
_entity.type
_entity.pdbx_description
1 polymer ?
#
loop_
_entity_poly.entity_id
_entity_poly.type
_entity_poly.pdbx_seq_one_letter_code
_entity_poly.pdbx_strand_id
1 'polypeptide(L)'
;MTNVDAGIVSAGKTVLAGGTRFIPSWDSGITYNTGTAAGASGISPDGGCIITDIDKPVVLLGDFGNWFERSKPQYENLPASFFYDVKTSGARGNGRGDDTTAINAALQAATSTGKVTYFPH
;
A
#
# COMPACT_ATOMS: atom_id res chain seq x y z
N MET A 1 17.26 -4.56 -9.58
CA MET A 1 17.95 -3.84 -10.66
C MET A 1 18.26 -4.81 -11.78
N THR A 2 18.11 -4.39 -13.03
CA THR A 2 18.43 -5.19 -14.21
C THR A 2 19.22 -4.31 -15.18
N ASN A 3 20.46 -4.69 -15.48
CA ASN A 3 21.38 -3.98 -16.39
C ASN A 3 21.53 -2.47 -16.09
N VAL A 4 21.70 -2.13 -14.81
CA VAL A 4 21.93 -0.74 -14.37
C VAL A 4 23.43 -0.52 -14.16
N ASP A 5 24.07 0.48 -14.76
CA ASP A 5 25.54 0.65 -14.65
C ASP A 5 26.02 0.96 -13.22
N ALA A 6 25.34 1.90 -12.55
CA ALA A 6 25.60 2.23 -11.16
C ALA A 6 24.26 2.42 -10.42
N GLY A 7 24.12 1.81 -9.24
CA GLY A 7 22.91 1.96 -8.43
C GLY A 7 22.83 3.36 -7.82
N ILE A 8 23.93 3.83 -7.23
CA ILE A 8 24.05 5.18 -6.66
C ILE A 8 25.45 5.72 -6.98
N VAL A 9 25.49 6.97 -7.46
CA VAL A 9 26.71 7.73 -7.73
C VAL A 9 26.69 8.99 -6.86
N SER A 10 27.79 9.25 -6.15
CA SER A 10 27.98 10.46 -5.35
C SER A 10 29.35 11.08 -5.65
N ALA A 11 29.38 12.38 -5.94
CA ALA A 11 30.60 13.12 -6.29
C ALA A 11 31.46 12.43 -7.38
N GLY A 12 30.82 11.85 -8.40
CA GLY A 12 31.49 11.15 -9.51
C GLY A 12 32.03 9.77 -9.16
N LYS A 13 31.81 9.26 -7.94
CA LYS A 13 32.18 7.90 -7.52
C LYS A 13 30.92 7.03 -7.38
N THR A 14 31.00 5.80 -7.87
CA THR A 14 29.95 4.80 -7.61
C THR A 14 30.04 4.36 -6.16
N VAL A 15 28.97 4.59 -5.39
CA VAL A 15 28.88 4.21 -3.95
C VAL A 15 27.99 2.98 -3.74
N LEU A 16 27.07 2.71 -4.66
CA LEU A 16 26.36 1.44 -4.74
C LEU A 16 26.52 0.86 -6.15
N ALA A 17 27.20 -0.29 -6.23
CA ALA A 17 27.37 -0.99 -7.49
C ALA A 17 26.01 -1.31 -8.14
N GLY A 18 25.93 -1.15 -9.46
CA GLY A 18 24.78 -1.54 -10.26
C GLY A 18 24.75 -3.04 -10.55
N GLY A 19 24.48 -3.38 -11.80
CA GLY A 19 24.32 -4.73 -12.33
C GLY A 19 22.86 -5.21 -12.36
N THR A 20 22.71 -6.51 -12.61
CA THR A 20 21.45 -7.22 -12.47
C THR A 20 21.43 -7.90 -11.11
N ARG A 21 20.87 -7.22 -10.10
CA ARG A 21 20.85 -7.70 -8.71
C ARG A 21 19.68 -7.14 -7.91
N PHE A 22 19.38 -7.82 -6.81
CA PHE A 22 18.46 -7.35 -5.78
C PHE A 22 19.25 -6.64 -4.68
N ILE A 23 18.75 -5.49 -4.21
CA ILE A 23 19.28 -4.78 -3.05
C ILE A 23 18.26 -4.99 -1.92
N PRO A 24 18.61 -5.66 -0.82
CA PRO A 24 17.65 -5.98 0.23
C PRO A 24 17.21 -4.72 0.98
N SER A 25 18.17 -4.01 1.56
CA SER A 25 17.99 -2.74 2.24
C SER A 25 19.29 -1.95 2.14
N TRP A 26 19.19 -0.65 1.90
CA TRP A 26 20.34 0.25 1.80
C TRP A 26 20.03 1.55 2.51
N ASP A 27 21.02 2.08 3.22
CA ASP A 27 20.93 3.38 3.85
C ASP A 27 22.18 4.22 3.61
N SER A 28 22.03 5.52 3.80
CA SER A 28 23.13 6.48 3.82
C SER A 28 22.82 7.54 4.86
N GLY A 29 23.66 7.61 5.88
CA GLY A 29 23.46 8.48 7.03
C GLY A 29 24.05 7.84 8.28
N ILE A 30 23.66 8.36 9.44
CA ILE A 30 24.02 7.81 10.74
C ILE A 30 22.98 6.77 11.12
N THR A 31 23.42 5.53 11.31
CA THR A 31 22.58 4.41 11.76
C THR A 31 22.82 4.13 13.23
N TYR A 32 21.78 3.72 13.93
CA TYR A 32 21.84 3.36 15.34
C TYR A 32 21.42 1.91 15.51
N ASN A 33 22.14 1.17 16.35
CA ASN A 33 21.78 -0.19 16.73
C ASN A 33 21.37 -0.21 18.21
N THR A 34 20.57 -1.20 18.58
CA THR A 34 20.09 -1.40 19.97
C THR A 34 21.19 -1.85 20.94
N GLY A 35 22.40 -2.12 20.44
CA GLY A 35 23.57 -2.48 21.25
C GLY A 35 24.30 -1.29 21.88
N THR A 36 23.88 -0.07 21.56
CA THR A 36 24.43 1.17 22.12
C THR A 36 23.29 2.00 22.72
N ALA A 37 23.56 2.75 23.80
CA ALA A 37 22.56 3.65 24.37
C ALA A 37 22.07 4.64 23.31
N ALA A 38 20.77 4.93 23.29
CA ALA A 38 20.18 5.85 22.31
C ALA A 38 20.95 7.18 22.33
N GLY A 39 21.48 7.59 21.17
CA GLY A 39 22.26 8.83 21.03
C GLY A 39 23.74 8.75 21.45
N ALA A 40 24.26 7.57 21.85
CA ALA A 40 25.64 7.45 22.33
C ALA A 40 26.69 7.27 21.22
N SER A 41 26.39 6.48 20.17
CA SER A 41 27.27 6.36 18.99
C SER A 41 26.47 5.80 17.81
N GLY A 42 26.62 6.41 16.64
CA GLY A 42 26.02 5.93 15.40
C GLY A 42 27.10 5.56 14.38
N ILE A 43 26.77 4.66 13.45
CA ILE A 43 27.67 4.21 12.39
C ILE A 43 27.29 4.95 11.10
N SER A 44 28.24 5.66 10.50
CA SER A 44 28.06 6.36 9.22
C SER A 44 29.05 5.85 8.18
N PRO A 45 28.67 4.84 7.36
CA PRO A 45 29.49 4.39 6.25
C PRO A 45 29.62 5.50 5.20
N ASP A 46 30.84 5.72 4.70
CA ASP A 46 31.09 6.67 3.62
C ASP A 46 30.31 6.27 2.36
N GLY A 47 29.31 7.07 1.99
CA GLY A 47 28.47 6.81 0.83
C GLY A 47 27.39 5.75 1.04
N GLY A 48 27.12 5.34 2.28
CA GLY A 48 26.07 4.39 2.64
C GLY A 48 26.48 2.91 2.59
N CYS A 49 25.64 2.02 3.10
CA CYS A 49 25.90 0.58 3.03
C CYS A 49 24.63 -0.25 2.80
N ILE A 50 24.83 -1.49 2.36
CA ILE A 50 23.77 -2.50 2.38
C ILE A 50 23.66 -2.99 3.82
N ILE A 51 22.48 -2.87 4.39
CA ILE A 51 22.18 -3.31 5.75
C ILE A 51 21.45 -4.65 5.75
N THR A 52 21.32 -5.25 6.94
CA THR A 52 20.44 -6.39 7.15
C THR A 52 19.05 -6.07 6.60
N ASP A 53 18.47 -7.01 5.86
CA ASP A 53 17.13 -6.82 5.32
C ASP A 53 16.14 -6.57 6.46
N ILE A 54 15.23 -5.63 6.24
CA ILE A 54 14.14 -5.37 7.16
C ILE A 54 13.26 -6.62 7.16
N ASP A 55 13.00 -7.17 8.34
CA ASP A 55 12.04 -8.25 8.51
C ASP A 55 10.64 -7.73 8.15
N LYS A 56 10.02 -8.38 7.15
CA LYS A 56 8.70 -7.99 6.64
C LYS A 56 7.72 -9.10 7.01
N PRO A 57 6.83 -8.88 7.99
CA PRO A 57 5.82 -9.86 8.35
C PRO A 57 5.00 -10.29 7.14
N VAL A 58 4.88 -11.61 6.92
CA VAL A 58 4.24 -12.19 5.73
C VAL A 58 2.80 -11.73 5.53
N VAL A 59 2.10 -11.34 6.60
CA VAL A 59 0.73 -10.82 6.57
C VAL A 59 0.61 -9.42 5.94
N LEU A 60 1.73 -8.71 5.76
CA LEU A 60 1.80 -7.39 5.14
C LEU A 60 2.28 -7.46 3.67
N LEU A 61 2.59 -8.65 3.17
CA LEU A 61 3.12 -8.86 1.84
C LEU A 61 2.02 -9.27 0.85
N GLY A 62 2.16 -8.83 -0.40
CA GLY A 62 1.39 -9.34 -1.53
C GLY A 62 1.98 -10.64 -2.08
N ASP A 63 1.36 -11.15 -3.15
CA ASP A 63 1.68 -12.47 -3.73
C ASP A 63 3.13 -12.61 -4.22
N PHE A 64 3.80 -11.50 -4.56
CA PHE A 64 5.19 -11.49 -5.04
C PHE A 64 6.22 -11.09 -3.97
N GLY A 65 5.83 -11.06 -2.69
CA GLY A 65 6.74 -10.75 -1.58
C GLY A 65 7.10 -9.26 -1.41
N ASN A 66 6.53 -8.38 -2.24
CA ASN A 66 6.50 -6.94 -2.02
C ASN A 66 5.42 -6.55 -1.00
N TRP A 67 5.45 -5.30 -0.53
CA TRP A 67 4.35 -4.75 0.28
C TRP A 67 3.01 -4.91 -0.44
N PHE A 68 1.96 -5.28 0.30
CA PHE A 68 0.64 -5.41 -0.27
C PHE A 68 0.15 -4.06 -0.83
N GLU A 69 -0.20 -4.07 -2.12
CA GLU A 69 -0.76 -2.92 -2.81
C GLU A 69 -2.03 -3.33 -3.56
N ARG A 70 -3.04 -2.45 -3.58
CA ARG A 70 -4.28 -2.66 -4.31
C ARG A 70 -4.78 -1.33 -4.88
N SER A 71 -4.91 -1.26 -6.20
CA SER A 71 -5.53 -0.12 -6.87
C SER A 71 -7.03 -0.03 -6.56
N LYS A 72 -7.60 1.18 -6.64
CA LYS A 72 -9.04 1.39 -6.47
C LYS A 72 -9.82 0.54 -7.48
N PRO A 73 -10.72 -0.35 -7.03
CA PRO A 73 -11.54 -1.13 -7.96
C PRO A 73 -12.49 -0.20 -8.71
N GLN A 74 -12.56 -0.32 -10.04
CA GLN A 74 -13.57 0.41 -10.84
C GLN A 74 -14.71 -0.48 -11.32
N TYR A 75 -14.67 -1.79 -11.05
CA TYR A 75 -15.72 -2.75 -11.39
C TYR A 75 -16.00 -2.84 -12.90
N GLU A 76 -14.96 -2.73 -13.72
CA GLU A 76 -14.98 -2.58 -15.17
C GLU A 76 -15.76 -3.69 -15.90
N ASN A 77 -15.79 -4.89 -15.31
CA ASN A 77 -16.46 -6.07 -15.86
C ASN A 77 -17.87 -6.31 -15.29
N LEU A 78 -18.36 -5.46 -14.40
CA LEU A 78 -19.70 -5.58 -13.83
C LEU A 78 -20.70 -4.76 -14.67
N PRO A 79 -21.79 -5.39 -15.17
CA PRO A 79 -22.86 -4.63 -15.79
C PRO A 79 -23.59 -3.76 -14.74
N ALA A 80 -24.30 -2.73 -15.19
CA ALA A 80 -25.09 -1.87 -14.29
C ALA A 80 -26.10 -2.64 -13.42
N SER A 81 -26.60 -3.79 -13.89
CA SER A 81 -27.51 -4.67 -13.13
C SER A 81 -26.89 -5.29 -11.87
N PHE A 82 -25.57 -5.26 -11.75
CA PHE A 82 -24.80 -5.72 -10.60
C PHE A 82 -24.66 -4.66 -9.49
N PHE A 83 -25.23 -3.48 -9.69
CA PHE A 83 -25.26 -2.42 -8.69
C PHE A 83 -26.65 -2.34 -8.04
N TYR A 84 -26.65 -2.15 -6.72
CA TYR A 84 -27.87 -1.96 -5.93
C TYR A 84 -27.91 -0.52 -5.42
N ASP A 85 -28.77 0.30 -6.02
CA ASP A 85 -28.96 1.69 -5.62
C ASP A 85 -29.70 1.77 -4.27
N VAL A 86 -29.10 2.44 -3.28
CA VAL A 86 -29.68 2.63 -1.94
C VAL A 86 -31.06 3.31 -1.96
N LYS A 87 -31.36 4.13 -2.98
CA LYS A 87 -32.68 4.78 -3.14
C LYS A 87 -33.80 3.75 -3.38
N THR A 88 -33.49 2.56 -3.90
CA THR A 88 -34.48 1.47 -4.05
C THR A 88 -34.99 0.94 -2.71
N SER A 89 -34.20 1.06 -1.64
CA SER A 89 -34.58 0.72 -0.27
C SER A 89 -35.13 1.92 0.52
N GLY A 90 -35.40 3.04 -0.16
CA GLY A 90 -36.04 4.22 0.43
C GLY A 90 -35.10 5.28 0.99
N ALA A 91 -33.79 5.21 0.73
CA ALA A 91 -32.85 6.25 1.13
C ALA A 91 -33.19 7.55 0.38
N ARG A 92 -33.30 8.66 1.10
CA ARG A 92 -33.67 9.97 0.55
C ARG A 92 -32.48 10.71 -0.05
N GLY A 93 -31.33 10.67 0.62
CA GLY A 93 -30.12 11.38 0.18
C GLY A 93 -30.24 12.91 0.22
N ASN A 94 -31.14 13.46 1.03
CA ASN A 94 -31.39 14.92 1.07
C ASN A 94 -30.57 15.67 2.14
N GLY A 95 -29.64 14.99 2.81
CA GLY A 95 -28.78 15.57 3.86
C GLY A 95 -29.51 16.01 5.14
N ARG A 96 -30.80 15.66 5.30
CA ARG A 96 -31.62 16.06 6.46
C ARG A 96 -32.38 14.90 7.10
N GLY A 97 -32.95 14.03 6.27
CA GLY A 97 -33.72 12.87 6.72
C GLY A 97 -32.82 11.78 7.27
N ASP A 98 -33.34 11.00 8.21
CA ASP A 98 -32.69 9.78 8.67
C ASP A 98 -32.88 8.67 7.63
N ASP A 99 -31.77 8.26 7.01
CA ASP A 99 -31.70 7.17 6.02
C ASP A 99 -31.12 5.87 6.61
N THR A 100 -30.92 5.79 7.93
CA THR A 100 -30.24 4.66 8.60
C THR A 100 -30.90 3.31 8.30
N THR A 101 -32.24 3.21 8.42
CA THR A 101 -32.97 1.96 8.13
C THR A 101 -32.88 1.59 6.65
N ALA A 102 -32.99 2.56 5.76
CA ALA A 102 -32.95 2.34 4.32
C ALA A 102 -31.56 1.88 3.84
N ILE A 103 -30.50 2.49 4.35
CA ILE A 103 -29.11 2.10 4.03
C ILE A 103 -28.83 0.69 4.55
N ASN A 104 -29.23 0.35 5.78
CA ASN A 104 -29.05 -1.00 6.31
C ASN A 104 -29.80 -2.05 5.48
N ALA A 105 -31.04 -1.75 5.06
CA ALA A 105 -31.80 -2.62 4.17
C ALA A 105 -31.11 -2.79 2.80
N ALA A 106 -30.57 -1.71 2.23
CA ALA A 106 -29.84 -1.76 0.96
C ALA A 106 -28.57 -2.60 1.05
N LEU A 107 -27.77 -2.45 2.12
CA LEU A 107 -26.56 -3.25 2.35
C LEU A 107 -26.89 -4.74 2.50
N GLN A 108 -27.95 -5.08 3.24
CA GLN A 108 -28.40 -6.46 3.38
C GLN A 108 -28.88 -7.06 2.05
N ALA A 109 -29.67 -6.30 1.27
CA ALA A 109 -30.16 -6.73 -0.04
C ALA A 109 -29.04 -6.87 -1.07
N ALA A 110 -28.08 -5.95 -1.09
CA ALA A 110 -26.91 -6.03 -1.97
C ALA A 110 -26.05 -7.26 -1.61
N THR A 111 -25.80 -7.49 -0.31
CA THR A 111 -25.04 -8.65 0.16
C THR A 111 -25.72 -9.97 -0.20
N SER A 112 -27.02 -10.10 0.04
CA SER A 112 -27.76 -11.34 -0.25
C SER A 112 -27.87 -11.65 -1.74
N THR A 113 -27.71 -10.64 -2.61
CA THR A 113 -27.75 -10.77 -4.07
C THR A 113 -26.38 -10.69 -4.74
N GLY A 114 -25.30 -10.56 -3.96
CA GLY A 114 -23.93 -10.45 -4.48
C GLY A 114 -23.64 -9.17 -5.27
N LYS A 115 -24.41 -8.10 -5.03
CA LYS A 115 -24.31 -6.82 -5.76
C LYS A 115 -23.42 -5.81 -5.06
N VAL A 116 -22.87 -4.88 -5.82
CA VAL A 116 -22.17 -3.70 -5.31
C VAL A 116 -23.20 -2.68 -4.84
N THR A 117 -23.13 -2.23 -3.59
CA THR A 117 -23.99 -1.14 -3.12
C THR A 117 -23.57 0.17 -3.78
N TYR A 118 -24.51 0.88 -4.39
CA TYR A 118 -24.29 2.14 -5.08
C TYR A 118 -24.98 3.30 -4.34
N PHE A 119 -24.20 4.31 -4.00
CA PHE A 119 -24.68 5.57 -3.44
C PHE A 119 -24.73 6.61 -4.57
N PRO A 120 -25.92 6.96 -5.07
CA PRO A 120 -26.07 8.05 -6.02
C PRO A 120 -25.82 9.39 -5.32
N HIS A 121 -25.70 10.44 -6.14
CA HIS A 121 -25.65 11.81 -5.67
C HIS A 121 -26.97 12.28 -5.05
#